data_AF-A0A8T0EW53-F1
#
_entry.id   AF-A0A8T0EW53-F1
#
_cell.length_a   1.000
_cell.length_b   1.000
_cell.length_c   1.000
_cell.angle_alpha   90.00
_cell.angle_beta   90.00
_cell.angle_gamma   90.00
#
_symmetry.space_group_name_H-M   'P 1'
#
loop_
_entity.id
_entity.type
_entity.pdbx_description
1 polymer ?
#
loop_
_entity_poly.entity_id
_entity_poly.type
_entity_poly.pdbx_seq_one_letter_code
_entity_poly.pdbx_strand_id
1 'polypeptide(L)'
;MLFLRLFGVLLTVISLTTAYDDDREALCEDITCEDYDCQEVDTCEFGEVPDVCECCYTCAKGPGESCGGMYNLAGICAWGYFCEPHPKYPQLPGICVKY
;
A
#
# COMPACT_ATOMS: atom_id res chain seq x y z
N MET A 1 6.51 -36.91 -25.69
CA MET A 1 6.01 -35.61 -26.21
C MET A 1 5.01 -34.92 -25.29
N LEU A 2 4.23 -35.64 -24.47
CA LEU A 2 3.33 -35.04 -23.46
C LEU A 2 4.07 -34.33 -22.32
N PHE A 3 5.22 -34.87 -21.88
CA PHE A 3 6.04 -34.29 -20.80
C PHE A 3 6.65 -32.91 -21.14
N LEU A 4 7.10 -32.67 -22.38
CA LEU A 4 7.59 -31.35 -22.80
C LEU A 4 6.49 -30.27 -22.77
N ARG A 5 5.23 -30.66 -22.97
CA ARG A 5 4.09 -29.72 -22.93
C ARG A 5 3.70 -29.34 -21.51
N LEU A 6 3.78 -30.26 -20.56
CA LEU A 6 3.54 -29.98 -19.14
C LEU A 6 4.62 -29.05 -18.55
N PHE A 7 5.89 -29.24 -18.91
CA PHE A 7 6.99 -28.34 -18.52
C PHE A 7 6.84 -26.94 -19.13
N GLY A 8 6.45 -26.86 -20.41
CA GLY A 8 6.21 -25.58 -21.09
C GLY A 8 5.06 -24.79 -20.46
N VAL A 9 3.97 -25.46 -20.08
CA VAL A 9 2.86 -24.82 -19.35
C VAL A 9 3.33 -24.35 -17.97
N LEU A 10 4.06 -25.19 -17.20
CA LEU A 10 4.58 -24.80 -15.89
C LEU A 10 5.44 -23.53 -15.93
N LEU A 11 6.36 -23.43 -16.89
CA LEU A 11 7.21 -22.25 -17.07
C LEU A 11 6.39 -20.99 -17.41
N THR A 12 5.36 -21.13 -18.24
CA THR A 12 4.47 -19.99 -18.54
C THR A 12 3.64 -19.54 -17.35
N VAL A 13 3.20 -20.44 -16.47
CA VAL A 13 2.48 -20.04 -15.23
C VAL A 13 3.43 -19.35 -14.25
N ILE A 14 4.69 -19.80 -14.15
CA ILE A 14 5.69 -19.18 -13.27
C ILE A 14 5.97 -17.74 -13.72
N SER A 15 6.09 -17.48 -15.02
CA SER A 15 6.25 -16.11 -15.54
C SER A 15 5.03 -15.20 -15.28
N LEU A 16 3.81 -15.76 -15.26
CA LEU A 16 2.62 -14.96 -14.93
C LEU A 16 2.53 -14.61 -13.45
N THR A 17 3.07 -15.44 -12.56
CA THR A 17 3.06 -15.16 -11.11
C THR A 17 4.10 -14.15 -10.66
N THR A 18 5.16 -13.92 -11.43
CA THR A 18 6.26 -13.01 -11.06
C THR A 18 6.09 -11.57 -11.59
N ALA A 19 5.00 -11.26 -12.29
CA ALA A 19 4.69 -9.92 -12.79
C ALA A 19 3.55 -9.28 -11.97
N TYR A 20 3.56 -9.48 -10.65
CA TYR A 20 2.76 -8.71 -9.72
C TYR A 20 3.61 -7.50 -9.34
N ASP A 21 3.54 -6.42 -10.13
CA ASP A 21 4.19 -5.15 -9.81
C ASP A 21 3.53 -4.60 -8.53
N ASP A 22 4.23 -4.69 -7.38
CA ASP A 22 3.86 -3.92 -6.20
C ASP A 22 4.29 -2.48 -6.47
N ASP A 23 3.35 -1.59 -6.77
CA ASP A 23 3.61 -0.16 -7.06
C ASP A 23 4.46 0.53 -5.97
N ARG A 24 4.51 -0.07 -4.78
CA ARG A 24 5.31 0.35 -3.63
C ARG A 24 6.82 0.17 -3.82
N GLU A 25 7.23 -0.80 -4.63
CA GLU A 25 8.63 -1.19 -4.81
C GLU A 25 9.45 -0.06 -5.45
N ALA A 26 8.85 0.74 -6.34
CA ALA A 26 9.53 1.89 -6.93
C ALA A 26 9.72 3.09 -5.99
N LEU A 27 8.87 3.25 -4.96
CA LEU A 27 9.00 4.37 -4.00
C LEU A 27 9.98 4.04 -2.88
N CYS A 28 9.98 2.78 -2.44
CA CYS A 28 10.72 2.34 -1.25
C CYS A 28 11.96 1.48 -1.58
N GLU A 29 12.37 1.38 -2.86
CA GLU A 29 13.47 0.52 -3.33
C GLU A 29 14.77 0.69 -2.52
N ASP A 30 15.14 1.95 -2.24
CA ASP A 30 16.38 2.31 -1.56
C ASP A 30 16.19 2.47 -0.02
N ILE A 31 15.05 2.07 0.54
CA ILE A 31 14.73 2.21 1.96
C ILE A 31 14.86 0.86 2.68
N THR A 32 15.79 0.79 3.63
CA THR A 32 15.90 -0.29 4.62
C THR A 32 15.32 0.20 5.94
N CYS A 33 14.44 -0.58 6.58
CA CYS A 33 13.83 -0.15 7.85
C CYS A 33 14.84 -0.04 9.00
N GLU A 34 16.02 -0.65 8.87
CA GLU A 34 17.11 -0.50 9.85
C GLU A 34 17.71 0.92 9.85
N ASP A 35 17.74 1.58 8.69
CA ASP A 35 18.33 2.92 8.51
C ASP A 35 17.25 4.03 8.45
N TYR A 36 15.97 3.67 8.60
CA TYR A 36 14.85 4.59 8.49
C TYR A 36 14.48 5.16 9.87
N ASP A 37 14.79 6.44 10.08
CA ASP A 37 14.48 7.14 11.34
C ASP A 37 12.99 7.43 11.47
N CYS A 38 12.30 6.63 12.29
CA CYS A 38 10.89 6.81 12.60
C CYS A 38 10.67 8.04 13.48
N GLN A 39 9.76 8.91 13.05
CA GLN A 39 9.25 9.96 13.91
C GLN A 39 8.38 9.36 15.02
N GLU A 40 8.63 9.72 16.28
CA GLU A 40 7.72 9.41 17.37
C GLU A 40 6.36 10.07 17.10
N VAL A 41 5.31 9.26 17.10
CA VAL A 41 3.94 9.75 16.98
C VAL A 41 3.35 9.97 18.36
N ASP A 42 2.63 11.09 18.50
CA ASP A 42 1.83 11.37 19.68
C ASP A 42 0.65 10.39 19.78
N THR A 43 -0.21 10.58 20.79
CA THR A 43 -1.43 9.77 20.94
C THR A 43 -2.33 9.88 19.69
N CYS A 44 -2.35 8.81 18.87
CA CYS A 44 -3.17 8.74 17.68
C CYS A 44 -4.64 8.47 18.03
N GLU A 45 -5.50 9.48 17.84
CA GLU A 45 -6.94 9.41 18.14
C GLU A 45 -7.63 8.21 17.47
N PHE A 46 -7.22 7.86 16.26
CA PHE A 46 -7.80 6.77 15.47
C PHE A 46 -6.91 5.52 15.36
N GLY A 47 -5.90 5.42 16.23
CA GLY A 47 -4.93 4.34 16.23
C GLY A 47 -3.78 4.53 15.24
N GLU A 48 -2.88 3.55 15.23
CA GLU A 48 -1.67 3.55 14.42
C GLU A 48 -1.80 2.61 13.23
N VAL A 49 -1.17 2.99 12.13
CA VAL A 49 -1.10 2.24 10.87
C VAL A 49 0.33 2.31 10.33
N PRO A 50 0.80 1.29 9.58
CA PRO A 50 2.11 1.38 8.94
C PRO A 50 2.18 2.58 7.99
N ASP A 51 3.37 3.16 7.85
CA ASP A 51 3.64 4.12 6.78
C ASP A 51 3.65 3.45 5.39
N VAL A 52 3.93 4.24 4.35
CA VAL A 52 3.95 3.76 2.98
C VAL A 52 4.97 2.64 2.74
N CYS A 53 6.12 2.69 3.41
CA CYS A 53 7.20 1.71 3.25
C CYS A 53 7.14 0.58 4.29
N GLU A 54 6.11 0.57 5.15
CA GLU A 54 5.94 -0.38 6.25
C GLU A 54 7.10 -0.44 7.25
N CYS A 55 7.87 0.65 7.38
CA CYS A 55 8.98 0.72 8.33
C CYS A 55 8.55 1.32 9.67
N CYS A 56 7.74 2.38 9.64
CA CYS A 56 7.26 3.06 10.83
C CYS A 56 5.75 2.97 10.99
N TYR A 57 5.28 3.32 12.19
CA TYR A 57 3.87 3.55 12.46
C TYR A 57 3.54 5.04 12.39
N THR A 58 2.39 5.36 11.83
CA THR A 58 1.84 6.72 11.70
C THR A 58 0.40 6.74 12.21
N CYS A 59 -0.13 7.92 12.52
CA CYS A 59 -1.53 8.03 12.92
C CYS A 59 -2.47 7.78 11.74
N ALA A 60 -3.44 6.90 11.96
CA ALA A 60 -4.49 6.61 11.00
C ALA A 60 -5.39 7.83 10.76
N LYS A 61 -5.95 7.90 9.55
CA LYS A 61 -6.85 8.97 9.13
C LYS A 61 -8.28 8.71 9.59
N GLY A 62 -8.85 9.72 10.23
CA GLY A 62 -10.20 9.71 10.76
C GLY A 62 -11.29 9.96 9.69
N PRO A 63 -12.57 9.97 10.10
CA PRO A 63 -13.70 10.17 9.20
C PRO A 63 -13.62 11.53 8.49
N GLY A 64 -13.78 11.55 7.17
CA GLY A 64 -13.74 12.79 6.38
C GLY A 64 -12.34 13.34 6.11
N GLU A 65 -11.30 12.74 6.67
CA GLU A 65 -9.92 13.14 6.39
C GLU A 65 -9.44 12.62 5.03
N SER A 66 -8.45 13.33 4.49
CA SER A 66 -7.76 12.96 3.25
C SER A 66 -6.98 11.65 3.42
N CYS A 67 -7.05 10.76 2.44
CA CYS A 67 -6.38 9.45 2.46
C CYS A 67 -5.94 8.97 1.08
N GLY A 68 -5.14 7.90 1.02
CA GLY A 68 -4.74 7.24 -0.22
C GLY A 68 -3.89 8.15 -1.12
N GLY A 69 -4.31 8.30 -2.37
CA GLY A 69 -3.53 8.97 -3.41
C GLY A 69 -2.33 8.15 -3.87
N MET A 70 -1.45 8.77 -4.66
CA MET A 70 -0.26 8.11 -5.21
C MET A 70 0.60 7.53 -4.06
N TYR A 71 0.83 6.22 -4.12
CA TYR A 71 1.55 5.45 -3.09
C TYR A 71 0.98 5.57 -1.67
N ASN A 72 -0.30 5.89 -1.47
CA ASN A 72 -0.88 6.13 -0.14
C ASN A 72 -0.22 7.27 0.68
N LEU A 73 0.46 8.22 0.02
CA LEU A 73 1.15 9.32 0.71
C LEU A 73 0.21 10.26 1.49
N ALA A 74 -1.09 10.28 1.18
CA ALA A 74 -2.06 11.05 1.97
C ALA A 74 -2.49 10.34 3.26
N GLY A 75 -2.07 9.08 3.46
CA GLY A 75 -2.30 8.29 4.67
C GLY A 75 -3.34 7.20 4.53
N ILE A 76 -3.43 6.37 5.55
CA ILE A 76 -4.30 5.18 5.61
C ILE A 76 -5.44 5.45 6.59
N CYS A 77 -6.67 5.10 6.22
CA CYS A 77 -7.83 5.27 7.07
C CYS A 77 -7.78 4.35 8.30
N ALA A 78 -8.41 4.82 9.37
CA ALA A 78 -8.63 4.06 10.59
C ALA A 78 -9.43 2.78 10.35
N TRP A 79 -9.31 1.82 11.26
CA TRP A 79 -10.10 0.61 11.23
C TRP A 79 -11.61 0.93 11.21
N GLY A 80 -12.36 0.27 10.32
CA GLY A 80 -13.78 0.56 10.12
C GLY A 80 -14.09 1.61 9.05
N TYR A 81 -13.07 2.16 8.39
CA TYR A 81 -13.20 3.10 7.27
C TYR A 81 -12.44 2.60 6.03
N PHE A 82 -12.92 2.95 4.85
CA PHE A 82 -12.18 2.80 3.60
C PHE A 82 -11.91 4.16 2.97
N CYS A 83 -10.86 4.23 2.15
CA CYS A 83 -10.54 5.45 1.42
C CYS A 83 -11.38 5.52 0.14
N GLU A 84 -12.40 6.38 0.11
CA GLU A 84 -13.16 6.66 -1.10
C GLU A 84 -12.29 7.48 -2.07
N PRO A 85 -11.93 6.95 -3.25
CA PRO A 85 -10.96 7.59 -4.13
C PRO A 85 -11.51 8.88 -4.74
N HIS A 86 -10.60 9.80 -5.09
CA HIS A 86 -10.99 11.01 -5.79
C HIS A 86 -11.74 10.68 -7.11
N PRO A 87 -12.95 11.23 -7.34
CA PRO A 87 -13.91 10.71 -8.32
C PRO A 87 -13.43 10.78 -9.78
N LYS A 88 -12.46 11.65 -10.06
CA LYS A 88 -11.92 11.85 -11.42
C LYS A 88 -10.49 11.35 -11.60
N TYR A 89 -9.72 11.23 -10.51
CA TYR A 89 -8.27 11.07 -10.55
C TYR A 89 -7.82 10.19 -9.38
N PRO A 90 -7.81 8.85 -9.50
CA PRO A 90 -7.50 7.94 -8.39
C PRO A 90 -6.13 8.15 -7.74
N GLN A 91 -5.17 8.74 -8.46
CA GLN A 91 -3.85 9.11 -7.93
C GLN A 91 -3.88 10.31 -6.98
N LEU A 92 -4.98 11.07 -6.95
CA LEU A 92 -5.19 12.15 -5.99
C LEU A 92 -5.80 11.61 -4.70
N PRO A 93 -5.58 12.32 -3.57
CA PRO A 93 -6.14 11.89 -2.29
C PRO A 93 -7.67 11.76 -2.33
N GLY A 94 -8.15 10.68 -1.74
CA GLY A 94 -9.55 10.41 -1.47
C GLY A 94 -9.97 10.88 -0.08
N ILE A 95 -11.10 10.36 0.41
CA ILE A 95 -11.67 10.69 1.71
C ILE A 95 -12.00 9.42 2.50
N CYS A 96 -11.67 9.38 3.79
CA CYS A 96 -12.05 8.27 4.66
C CYS A 96 -13.57 8.26 4.93
N VAL A 97 -14.23 7.22 4.47
CA VAL A 97 -15.67 7.00 4.65
C VAL A 97 -15.91 5.66 5.34
N LYS A 98 -17.02 5.54 6.06
CA LYS A 98 -17.35 4.33 6.80
C LYS A 98 -17.64 3.17 5.84
N TYR A 99 -17.20 1.95 6.19
CA TYR A 99 -17.63 0.74 5.49
C TYR A 99 -19.16 0.58 5.45
#